data_AF-A0AAV0U6L7-F1
#
_entry.id   AF-A0AAV0U6L7-F1
#
_cell.length_a   1.000
_cell.length_b   1.000
_cell.length_c   1.000
_cell.angle_alpha   90.00
_cell.angle_beta   90.00
_cell.angle_gamma   90.00
#
_symmetry.space_group_name_H-M   'P 1'
#
loop_
_entity.id
_entity.type
_entity.pdbx_description
1 polymer ?
#
loop_
_entity_poly.entity_id
_entity_poly.type
_entity_poly.pdbx_seq_one_letter_code
_entity_poly.pdbx_strand_id
1 'polypeptide(L)'
;MYVPHHLLPIACAILCLGKSAASTKASGLQDNALPLSVTTVPFQDNATSVSVVDREGQGSEERFYPLLIIAYHLAEAIEEGSLWAKEILNVHPRRMFSKYDLHPTADAFSNGVGGRRWLDYAVKYRSKNKKKGEELTDLKLFEMLKNYLVSESNLLEVANRLRVQDESSPVKRLSVVFYRALLKDCSPETSKLMRDEWAESIVTPDDVFLALGIKVEDLVDHPAVVYQWLRYIARHRAHLKFLLNAGYQNISNEVYTTEQIKAKLEGASEDQIRKFVDEALKQEDKDLDDMLKEVWGIERPGTVTETAVAT
;
A
#
# COMPACT_ATOMS: atom_id res chain seq x y z
N MET A 1 -5.63 12.30 27.76
CA MET A 1 -5.48 10.83 27.55
C MET A 1 -6.20 10.15 28.70
N TYR A 2 -7.36 9.53 28.46
CA TYR A 2 -8.10 8.80 29.49
C TYR A 2 -7.66 7.34 29.41
N VAL A 3 -6.78 6.93 30.33
CA VAL A 3 -6.43 5.52 30.49
C VAL A 3 -7.48 4.93 31.43
N PRO A 4 -8.25 3.91 31.01
CA PRO A 4 -9.17 3.22 31.90
C PRO A 4 -8.43 2.81 33.18
N HIS A 5 -9.03 3.03 34.35
CA HIS A 5 -8.36 2.81 35.65
C HIS A 5 -7.74 1.41 35.80
N HIS A 6 -8.27 0.39 35.13
CA HIS A 6 -7.74 -0.98 35.15
C HIS A 6 -6.48 -1.19 34.28
N LEU A 7 -6.15 -0.26 33.38
CA LEU A 7 -4.93 -0.31 32.54
C LEU A 7 -3.80 0.57 33.09
N LEU A 8 -4.08 1.41 34.08
CA LEU A 8 -3.09 2.27 34.75
C LEU A 8 -1.94 1.46 35.37
N PRO A 9 -2.17 0.29 36.02
CA PRO A 9 -1.09 -0.52 36.59
C PRO A 9 -0.18 -1.11 35.51
N ILE A 10 -0.73 -1.48 34.35
CA ILE A 10 0.02 -2.04 33.21
C ILE A 10 0.89 -0.95 32.58
N ALA A 11 0.35 0.25 32.40
CA ALA A 11 1.11 1.40 31.90
C ALA A 11 2.23 1.81 32.89
N CYS A 12 1.97 1.78 34.20
CA CYS A 12 2.99 2.01 35.23
C CYS A 12 4.06 0.92 35.25
N ALA A 13 3.70 -0.36 35.12
CA ALA A 13 4.65 -1.47 35.08
C ALA A 13 5.58 -1.36 33.86
N ILE A 14 5.03 -1.05 32.68
CA ILE A 14 5.80 -0.83 31.45
C ILE A 14 6.74 0.39 31.59
N LEU A 15 6.27 1.49 32.19
CA LEU A 15 7.08 2.70 32.41
C LEU A 15 8.20 2.50 33.45
N CYS A 16 7.94 1.73 34.51
CA CYS A 16 8.94 1.42 35.53
C CYS A 16 10.02 0.46 35.00
N LEU A 17 9.62 -0.56 34.23
CA LEU A 17 10.57 -1.50 33.60
C LEU A 17 11.42 -0.81 32.52
N GLY A 18 10.83 0.03 31.68
CA GLY A 18 11.56 0.78 30.65
C GLY A 18 12.55 1.81 31.20
N LYS A 19 12.27 2.42 32.37
CA LYS A 19 13.23 3.33 33.04
C LYS A 19 14.36 2.59 33.72
N SER A 20 14.10 1.39 34.28
CA SER A 20 15.14 0.59 34.93
C SER A 20 16.17 0.05 33.91
N ALA A 21 15.74 -0.30 32.70
CA ALA A 21 16.64 -0.73 31.63
C ALA A 21 17.49 0.42 31.06
N ALA A 22 16.94 1.62 30.95
CA ALA A 22 17.68 2.81 30.50
C ALA A 22 18.65 3.38 31.56
N SER A 23 18.51 2.98 32.83
CA SER A 23 19.25 3.57 33.96
C SER A 23 20.57 2.86 34.32
N THR A 24 21.05 1.90 33.54
CA THR A 24 22.38 1.30 33.77
C THR A 24 23.56 2.15 33.28
N LYS A 25 23.30 3.34 32.70
CA LYS A 25 24.32 4.35 32.39
C LYS A 25 23.86 5.78 32.67
N ALA A 26 23.53 6.10 33.92
CA ALA A 26 23.56 7.47 34.41
C ALA A 26 23.60 7.46 35.94
N SER A 27 24.79 7.64 36.49
CA SER A 27 24.99 7.97 37.89
C SER A 27 24.60 9.44 38.13
N GLY A 28 23.68 9.65 39.08
CA GLY A 28 23.47 10.94 39.73
C GLY A 28 22.22 11.69 39.28
N LEU A 29 21.10 11.45 39.97
CA LEU A 29 20.13 12.46 40.41
C LEU A 29 19.05 11.75 41.25
N GLN A 30 19.11 11.96 42.57
CA GLN A 30 17.99 11.72 43.49
C GLN A 30 17.02 12.90 43.39
N ASP A 31 15.73 12.62 43.23
CA ASP A 31 14.74 12.92 44.29
C ASP A 31 13.32 12.43 43.93
N ASN A 32 12.68 11.82 44.94
CA ASN A 32 11.24 11.55 45.09
C ASN A 32 10.54 10.50 44.19
N ALA A 33 11.19 9.36 43.91
CA ALA A 33 10.47 8.15 43.52
C ALA A 33 10.45 7.13 44.67
N LEU A 34 9.26 6.62 45.01
CA LEU A 34 9.08 5.49 45.93
C LEU A 34 9.98 4.31 45.48
N PRO A 35 10.85 3.76 46.34
CA PRO A 35 11.70 2.65 45.95
C PRO A 35 10.87 1.36 45.87
N LEU A 36 10.57 0.92 44.64
CA LEU A 36 10.18 -0.45 44.34
C LEU A 36 11.46 -1.29 44.28
N SER A 37 11.74 -2.07 45.32
CA SER A 37 12.79 -3.09 45.27
C SER A 37 12.23 -4.33 44.55
N VAL A 38 12.60 -4.52 43.29
CA VAL A 38 12.37 -5.79 42.59
C VAL A 38 13.56 -6.68 42.88
N THR A 39 13.39 -7.65 43.77
CA THR A 39 14.40 -8.70 43.99
C THR A 39 14.33 -9.66 42.81
N THR A 40 15.27 -9.57 41.89
CA THR A 40 15.41 -10.52 40.78
C THR A 40 15.84 -11.87 41.33
N VAL A 41 14.90 -12.81 41.43
CA VAL A 41 15.22 -14.22 41.63
C VAL A 41 15.38 -14.83 40.23
N PRO A 42 16.47 -15.57 39.93
CA PRO A 42 16.60 -16.27 38.66
C PRO A 42 15.41 -17.24 38.50
N PHE A 43 14.68 -17.09 37.38
CA PHE A 43 13.51 -17.88 37.07
C PHE A 43 13.92 -19.35 36.90
N GLN A 44 13.52 -20.22 37.83
CA GLN A 44 13.55 -21.67 37.67
C GLN A 44 12.14 -22.14 37.31
N ASP A 45 12.04 -22.97 36.27
CA ASP A 45 10.82 -23.44 35.59
C ASP A 45 9.80 -24.19 36.48
N ASN A 46 10.03 -24.28 37.80
CA ASN A 46 9.26 -25.10 38.73
C ASN A 46 8.62 -24.31 39.90
N ALA A 47 8.67 -22.98 39.90
CA ALA A 47 8.04 -22.18 40.96
C ALA A 47 6.53 -22.00 40.67
N THR A 48 5.69 -22.86 41.25
CA THR A 48 4.22 -22.84 41.08
C THR A 48 3.50 -21.65 41.71
N SER A 49 4.19 -20.70 42.34
CA SER A 49 3.66 -19.37 42.64
C SER A 49 4.78 -18.44 43.12
N VAL A 50 4.81 -17.19 42.65
CA VAL A 50 5.47 -16.08 43.36
C VAL A 50 4.35 -15.27 43.98
N SER A 51 4.44 -14.97 45.26
CA SER A 51 3.53 -14.02 45.91
C SER A 51 4.19 -12.65 45.91
N VAL A 52 3.49 -11.64 45.39
CA VAL A 52 3.88 -10.24 45.56
C VAL A 52 3.14 -9.75 46.80
N VAL A 53 3.88 -9.55 47.87
CA VAL A 53 3.34 -9.01 49.11
C VAL A 53 3.52 -7.49 49.04
N ASP A 54 2.45 -6.73 49.28
CA ASP A 54 2.59 -5.30 49.46
C ASP A 54 3.34 -5.00 50.79
N ARG A 55 3.70 -3.74 51.03
CA ARG A 55 4.40 -3.34 52.27
C ARG A 55 3.58 -3.61 53.54
N GLU A 56 2.29 -3.87 53.43
CA GLU A 56 1.36 -4.07 54.54
C GLU A 56 1.04 -5.55 54.79
N GLY A 57 1.66 -6.49 54.04
CA GLY A 57 1.43 -7.91 54.25
C GLY A 57 0.09 -8.41 53.69
N GLN A 58 -0.65 -7.58 52.96
CA GLN A 58 -1.88 -8.01 52.31
C GLN A 58 -1.49 -8.65 50.97
N GLY A 59 -1.79 -9.94 50.84
CA GLY A 59 -1.50 -10.69 49.62
C GLY A 59 -2.15 -9.98 48.43
N SER A 60 -1.34 -9.65 47.41
CA SER A 60 -1.88 -9.14 46.16
C SER A 60 -2.96 -10.10 45.67
N GLU A 61 -4.17 -9.61 45.37
CA GLU A 61 -5.23 -10.43 44.78
C GLU A 61 -4.63 -11.25 43.62
N GLU A 62 -4.87 -12.57 43.60
CA GLU A 62 -4.37 -13.53 42.59
C GLU A 62 -4.60 -13.10 41.13
N ARG A 63 -5.47 -12.11 40.92
CA ARG A 63 -5.85 -11.51 39.63
C ARG A 63 -4.75 -10.67 38.97
N PHE A 64 -3.73 -10.21 39.71
CA PHE A 64 -2.67 -9.38 39.14
C PHE A 64 -1.51 -10.18 38.53
N TYR A 65 -1.40 -11.45 38.89
CA TYR A 65 -0.26 -12.30 38.53
C TYR A 65 -0.15 -12.59 37.02
N PRO A 66 -1.24 -12.93 36.31
CA PRO A 66 -1.20 -13.13 34.85
C PRO A 66 -0.85 -11.83 34.10
N LEU A 67 -1.28 -10.67 34.61
CA LEU A 67 -0.99 -9.38 33.98
C LEU A 67 0.49 -8.98 34.09
N LEU A 68 1.14 -9.30 35.22
CA LEU A 68 2.57 -9.04 35.39
C LEU A 68 3.43 -9.93 34.48
N ILE A 69 3.06 -11.21 34.34
CA ILE A 69 3.72 -12.16 33.42
C ILE A 69 3.57 -11.69 31.97
N ILE A 70 2.35 -11.28 31.57
CA ILE A 70 2.11 -10.72 30.23
C ILE A 70 2.93 -9.44 30.03
N ALA A 71 2.99 -8.54 31.02
CA ALA A 71 3.76 -7.31 30.92
C ALA A 71 5.28 -7.55 30.83
N TYR A 72 5.80 -8.52 31.58
CA TYR A 72 7.20 -8.92 31.56
C TYR A 72 7.57 -9.52 30.21
N HIS A 73 6.83 -10.52 29.73
CA HIS A 73 7.11 -11.11 28.40
C HIS A 73 6.86 -10.12 27.26
N LEU A 74 5.93 -9.19 27.42
CA LEU A 74 5.76 -8.09 26.46
C LEU A 74 7.00 -7.18 26.46
N ALA A 75 7.52 -6.80 27.63
CA ALA A 75 8.71 -5.97 27.77
C ALA A 75 9.97 -6.66 27.21
N GLU A 76 10.18 -7.92 27.56
CA GLU A 76 11.25 -8.77 27.05
C GLU A 76 11.15 -8.90 25.52
N ALA A 77 9.97 -9.22 25.00
CA ALA A 77 9.73 -9.27 23.57
C ALA A 77 9.92 -7.90 22.88
N ILE A 78 9.65 -6.77 23.55
CA ILE A 78 9.94 -5.44 23.00
C ILE A 78 11.45 -5.20 22.91
N GLU A 79 12.21 -5.57 23.95
CA GLU A 79 13.67 -5.42 24.02
C GLU A 79 14.38 -6.32 23.01
N GLU A 80 13.93 -7.57 22.86
CA GLU A 80 14.36 -8.52 21.83
C GLU A 80 13.92 -8.10 20.41
N GLY A 81 13.12 -7.04 20.32
CA GLY A 81 12.70 -6.46 19.06
C GLY A 81 11.58 -7.22 18.36
N SER A 82 10.92 -8.14 19.06
CA SER A 82 9.83 -8.95 18.57
C SER A 82 8.74 -8.12 17.89
N LEU A 83 8.40 -8.52 16.68
CA LEU A 83 7.41 -7.84 15.84
C LEU A 83 6.03 -7.86 16.49
N TRP A 84 5.60 -9.00 17.05
CA TRP A 84 4.27 -9.13 17.66
C TRP A 84 4.06 -8.19 18.87
N ALA A 85 5.10 -7.97 19.69
CA ALA A 85 5.01 -7.10 20.84
C ALA A 85 4.87 -5.61 20.43
N LYS A 86 5.54 -5.21 19.35
CA LYS A 86 5.41 -3.87 18.76
C LYS A 86 4.07 -3.67 18.04
N GLU A 87 3.48 -4.74 17.50
CA GLU A 87 2.12 -4.72 16.98
C GLU A 87 1.10 -4.45 18.10
N ILE A 88 1.28 -5.07 19.26
CA ILE A 88 0.46 -4.82 20.47
C ILE A 88 0.59 -3.36 20.91
N LEU A 89 1.82 -2.85 20.97
CA LEU A 89 2.12 -1.47 21.37
C LEU A 89 1.65 -0.40 20.37
N ASN A 90 1.16 -0.80 19.19
CA ASN A 90 0.60 0.13 18.22
C ASN A 90 1.62 1.22 17.80
N VAL A 91 2.84 0.80 17.48
CA VAL A 91 3.91 1.68 17.00
C VAL A 91 3.61 2.17 15.57
N HIS A 92 3.94 3.42 15.25
CA HIS A 92 3.70 3.91 13.89
C HIS A 92 4.52 3.10 12.84
N PRO A 93 3.94 2.62 11.72
CA PRO A 93 4.62 1.75 10.74
C PRO A 93 5.91 2.32 10.16
N ARG A 94 6.04 3.65 10.07
CA ARG A 94 7.30 4.32 9.69
C ARG A 94 8.48 3.99 10.61
N ARG A 95 8.25 3.87 11.92
CA ARG A 95 9.31 3.52 12.88
C ARG A 95 9.66 2.04 12.84
N MET A 96 8.71 1.23 12.39
CA MET A 96 8.88 -0.20 12.22
C MET A 96 9.55 -0.58 10.90
N PHE A 97 9.53 0.32 9.92
CA PHE A 97 10.03 0.10 8.57
C PHE A 97 11.45 -0.49 8.56
N SER A 98 12.38 0.09 9.33
CA SER A 98 13.78 -0.39 9.42
C SER A 98 13.97 -1.66 10.27
N LYS A 99 12.92 -2.19 10.90
CA LYS A 99 12.97 -3.36 11.79
C LYS A 99 12.46 -4.65 11.14
N TYR A 100 11.82 -4.57 9.98
CA TYR A 100 11.33 -5.74 9.25
C TYR A 100 12.37 -6.36 8.31
N ASP A 101 13.66 -6.02 8.45
CA ASP A 101 14.74 -6.43 7.53
C ASP A 101 14.33 -6.26 6.07
N LEU A 102 13.82 -5.07 5.77
CA LEU A 102 13.42 -4.73 4.42
C LEU A 102 14.70 -4.60 3.59
N HIS A 103 14.71 -5.24 2.44
CA HIS A 103 15.72 -5.06 1.41
C HIS A 103 15.16 -4.13 0.32
N PRO A 104 15.98 -3.21 -0.24
CA PRO A 104 15.53 -2.14 -1.13
C PRO A 104 15.27 -2.61 -2.57
N THR A 105 14.95 -3.88 -2.78
CA THR A 105 14.55 -4.42 -4.09
C THR A 105 13.10 -4.86 -4.02
N ALA A 106 12.36 -4.72 -5.13
CA ALA A 106 10.96 -5.12 -5.17
C ALA A 106 10.76 -6.61 -4.90
N ASP A 107 11.67 -7.44 -5.40
CA ASP A 107 11.66 -8.87 -5.13
C ASP A 107 11.82 -9.16 -3.64
N ALA A 108 12.84 -8.61 -2.99
CA ALA A 108 13.06 -8.89 -1.59
C ALA A 108 12.01 -8.22 -0.68
N PHE A 109 11.41 -7.10 -1.08
CA PHE A 109 10.29 -6.51 -0.37
C PHE A 109 9.02 -7.37 -0.49
N SER A 110 8.66 -7.79 -1.69
CA SER A 110 7.37 -8.44 -1.95
C SER A 110 7.40 -9.95 -1.75
N ASN A 111 8.53 -10.61 -2.06
CA ASN A 111 8.77 -12.03 -1.78
C ASN A 111 9.35 -12.27 -0.39
N GLY A 112 10.01 -11.27 0.19
CA GLY A 112 10.52 -11.38 1.55
C GLY A 112 9.40 -11.40 2.59
N VAL A 113 9.64 -12.15 3.66
CA VAL A 113 8.73 -12.22 4.82
C VAL A 113 8.61 -10.83 5.47
N GLY A 114 9.66 -10.02 5.43
CA GLY A 114 9.72 -8.67 5.99
C GLY A 114 8.69 -7.71 5.40
N GLY A 115 8.71 -7.49 4.08
CA GLY A 115 7.86 -6.49 3.43
C GLY A 115 6.38 -6.85 3.47
N ARG A 116 6.03 -8.13 3.28
CA ARG A 116 4.65 -8.60 3.48
C ARG A 116 4.15 -8.36 4.90
N ARG A 117 4.92 -8.76 5.92
CA ARG A 117 4.54 -8.53 7.32
C ARG A 117 4.42 -7.05 7.65
N TRP A 118 5.31 -6.21 7.12
CA TRP A 118 5.25 -4.77 7.32
C TRP A 118 3.99 -4.16 6.69
N LEU A 119 3.61 -4.58 5.47
CA LEU A 119 2.39 -4.12 4.80
C LEU A 119 1.12 -4.55 5.54
N ASP A 120 1.04 -5.82 5.94
CA ASP A 120 -0.07 -6.34 6.74
C ASP A 120 -0.20 -5.56 8.05
N TYR A 121 0.94 -5.32 8.72
CA TYR A 121 0.98 -4.51 9.92
C TYR A 121 0.48 -3.08 9.66
N ALA A 122 0.95 -2.43 8.61
CA ALA A 122 0.56 -1.07 8.28
C ALA A 122 -0.95 -0.94 8.03
N VAL A 123 -1.55 -1.92 7.35
CA VAL A 123 -2.99 -1.96 7.11
C VAL A 123 -3.77 -2.19 8.41
N LYS A 124 -3.31 -3.09 9.29
CA LYS A 124 -3.91 -3.32 10.63
C LYS A 124 -3.77 -2.11 11.55
N TYR A 125 -2.61 -1.46 11.54
CA TYR A 125 -2.37 -0.23 12.30
C TYR A 125 -3.35 0.86 11.88
N ARG A 126 -3.55 1.05 10.57
CA ARG A 126 -4.50 2.04 10.05
C ARG A 126 -5.93 1.76 10.52
N SER A 127 -6.41 0.52 10.44
CA SER A 127 -7.78 0.19 10.86
C SER A 127 -8.01 0.46 12.36
N LYS A 128 -7.01 0.18 13.20
CA LYS A 128 -7.04 0.44 14.65
C LYS A 128 -6.98 1.93 15.02
N ASN A 129 -6.30 2.75 14.21
CA ASN A 129 -6.04 4.17 14.53
C ASN A 129 -6.89 5.18 13.77
N LYS A 130 -7.79 4.74 12.88
CA LYS A 130 -8.67 5.62 12.08
C LYS A 130 -9.40 6.70 12.90
N LYS A 131 -9.76 6.41 14.16
CA LYS A 131 -10.49 7.34 15.05
C LYS A 131 -9.60 8.36 15.79
N LYS A 132 -8.28 8.20 15.75
CA LYS A 132 -7.34 8.97 16.60
C LYS A 132 -6.67 10.16 15.90
N GLY A 133 -7.00 10.44 14.64
CA GLY A 133 -6.40 11.54 13.88
C GLY A 133 -4.95 11.30 13.42
N GLU A 134 -4.29 10.22 13.86
CA GLU A 134 -3.01 9.74 13.31
C GLU A 134 -3.27 9.00 11.99
N GLU A 135 -3.51 9.75 10.92
CA GLU A 135 -3.93 9.17 9.66
C GLU A 135 -2.75 8.73 8.79
N LEU A 136 -2.44 7.43 8.87
CA LEU A 136 -1.65 6.73 7.87
C LEU A 136 -2.56 6.41 6.68
N THR A 137 -2.50 7.25 5.64
CA THR A 137 -3.27 7.08 4.40
C THR A 137 -2.57 6.12 3.44
N ASP A 138 -3.29 5.61 2.44
CA ASP A 138 -2.69 4.75 1.40
C ASP A 138 -1.63 5.51 0.59
N LEU A 139 -1.84 6.82 0.36
CA LEU A 139 -0.84 7.67 -0.29
C LEU A 139 0.42 7.83 0.57
N LYS A 140 0.30 8.01 1.88
CA LYS A 140 1.47 8.05 2.79
C LYS A 140 2.23 6.72 2.79
N LEU A 141 1.53 5.59 2.68
CA LEU A 141 2.18 4.28 2.52
C LEU A 141 2.95 4.19 1.22
N PHE A 142 2.36 4.66 0.11
CA PHE A 142 3.05 4.76 -1.17
C PHE A 142 4.29 5.65 -1.08
N GLU A 143 4.18 6.86 -0.52
CA GLU A 143 5.31 7.79 -0.36
C GLU A 143 6.45 7.17 0.46
N MET A 144 6.11 6.42 1.52
CA MET A 144 7.11 5.70 2.32
C MET A 144 7.86 4.66 1.49
N LEU A 145 7.16 3.90 0.63
CA LEU A 145 7.77 2.93 -0.26
C LEU A 145 8.57 3.60 -1.37
N LYS A 146 8.06 4.70 -1.94
CA LYS A 146 8.75 5.49 -2.97
C LYS A 146 10.11 5.97 -2.47
N ASN A 147 10.14 6.53 -1.26
CA ASN A 147 11.37 6.98 -0.62
C ASN A 147 12.34 5.83 -0.29
N TYR A 148 11.85 4.61 -0.17
CA TYR A 148 12.64 3.46 0.23
C TYR A 148 13.19 2.65 -0.95
N LEU A 149 12.35 2.33 -1.93
CA LEU A 149 12.72 1.48 -3.07
C LEU A 149 13.47 2.26 -4.16
N VAL A 150 13.35 3.60 -4.16
CA VAL A 150 14.03 4.59 -5.02
C VAL A 150 13.76 4.45 -6.54
N SER A 151 13.61 3.23 -7.05
CA SER A 151 13.30 2.93 -8.45
C SER A 151 11.79 2.84 -8.70
N GLU A 152 11.33 3.48 -9.76
CA GLU A 152 9.96 3.38 -10.25
C GLU A 152 9.62 1.96 -10.73
N SER A 153 10.60 1.23 -11.29
CA SER A 153 10.41 -0.17 -11.68
C SER A 153 10.13 -1.07 -10.47
N ASN A 154 10.82 -0.82 -9.35
CA ASN A 154 10.58 -1.55 -8.12
C ASN A 154 9.18 -1.25 -7.57
N LEU A 155 8.75 0.01 -7.61
CA LEU A 155 7.40 0.40 -7.16
C LEU A 155 6.31 -0.23 -8.01
N LEU A 156 6.50 -0.26 -9.33
CA LEU A 156 5.60 -0.91 -10.27
C LEU A 156 5.50 -2.42 -9.98
N GLU A 157 6.63 -3.08 -9.78
CA GLU A 157 6.66 -4.50 -9.46
C GLU A 157 5.94 -4.79 -8.13
N VAL A 158 6.12 -3.96 -7.10
CA VAL A 158 5.34 -4.06 -5.86
C VAL A 158 3.84 -3.90 -6.13
N ALA A 159 3.44 -2.91 -6.94
CA ALA A 159 2.03 -2.73 -7.30
C ALA A 159 1.45 -3.95 -8.05
N ASN A 160 2.20 -4.51 -8.99
CA ASN A 160 1.85 -5.74 -9.70
C ASN A 160 1.66 -6.92 -8.74
N ARG A 161 2.55 -7.08 -7.76
CA ARG A 161 2.47 -8.17 -6.77
C ARG A 161 1.32 -7.99 -5.79
N LEU A 162 0.97 -6.76 -5.45
CA LEU A 162 -0.22 -6.43 -4.66
C LEU A 162 -1.51 -6.74 -5.43
N ARG A 163 -1.52 -6.54 -6.76
CA ARG A 163 -2.69 -6.79 -7.62
C ARG A 163 -3.09 -8.26 -7.65
N VAL A 164 -2.11 -9.17 -7.69
CA VAL A 164 -2.35 -10.63 -7.77
C VAL A 164 -2.68 -11.28 -6.42
N GLN A 165 -2.79 -10.50 -5.35
CA GLN A 165 -3.24 -11.02 -4.05
C GLN A 165 -4.71 -11.46 -4.10
N ASP A 166 -5.08 -12.33 -3.16
CA ASP A 166 -6.45 -12.79 -2.98
C ASP A 166 -7.43 -11.61 -2.74
N GLU A 167 -8.67 -11.72 -3.21
CA GLU A 167 -9.69 -10.67 -3.06
C GLU A 167 -9.98 -10.31 -1.59
N SER A 168 -9.84 -11.27 -0.67
CA SER A 168 -10.01 -11.02 0.77
C SER A 168 -8.83 -10.27 1.39
N SER A 169 -7.72 -10.14 0.66
CA SER A 169 -6.51 -9.52 1.17
C SER A 169 -6.67 -8.00 1.28
N PRO A 170 -6.52 -7.42 2.49
CA PRO A 170 -6.75 -5.99 2.69
C PRO A 170 -5.63 -5.13 2.09
N VAL A 171 -4.53 -5.73 1.64
CA VAL A 171 -3.44 -5.06 0.90
C VAL A 171 -3.70 -5.00 -0.60
N LYS A 172 -4.59 -5.82 -1.17
CA LYS A 172 -4.88 -5.83 -2.62
C LYS A 172 -5.27 -4.45 -3.15
N ARG A 173 -6.16 -3.76 -2.42
CA ARG A 173 -6.61 -2.40 -2.77
C ARG A 173 -5.50 -1.34 -2.84
N LEU A 174 -4.35 -1.60 -2.21
CA LEU A 174 -3.20 -0.69 -2.28
C LEU A 174 -2.63 -0.64 -3.70
N SER A 175 -2.76 -1.72 -4.48
CA SER A 175 -2.31 -1.74 -5.88
C SER A 175 -2.92 -0.59 -6.69
N VAL A 176 -4.23 -0.35 -6.57
CA VAL A 176 -4.93 0.74 -7.26
C VAL A 176 -4.35 2.10 -6.87
N VAL A 177 -4.15 2.33 -5.58
CA VAL A 177 -3.58 3.60 -5.10
C VAL A 177 -2.15 3.78 -5.63
N PHE A 178 -1.36 2.70 -5.66
CA PHE A 178 0.03 2.76 -6.10
C PHE A 178 0.13 3.00 -7.60
N TYR A 179 -0.68 2.34 -8.42
CA TYR A 179 -0.72 2.63 -9.86
C TYR A 179 -1.13 4.07 -10.15
N ARG A 180 -2.18 4.57 -9.49
CA ARG A 180 -2.62 5.96 -9.69
C ARG A 180 -1.57 6.96 -9.22
N ALA A 181 -0.88 6.68 -8.12
CA ALA A 181 0.20 7.51 -7.64
C ALA A 181 1.43 7.47 -8.57
N LEU A 182 1.78 6.30 -9.11
CA LEU A 182 2.80 6.17 -10.16
C LEU A 182 2.44 6.99 -11.40
N LEU A 183 1.20 6.89 -11.89
CA LEU A 183 0.78 7.67 -13.06
C LEU A 183 0.78 9.19 -12.82
N LYS A 184 0.53 9.62 -11.58
CA LYS A 184 0.50 11.04 -11.23
C LYS A 184 1.89 11.62 -10.95
N ASP A 185 2.72 10.87 -10.24
CA ASP A 185 3.97 11.36 -9.66
C ASP A 185 5.22 10.94 -10.44
N CYS A 186 5.09 10.10 -11.47
CA CYS A 186 6.22 9.54 -12.21
C CYS A 186 6.26 9.95 -13.68
N SER A 187 7.44 9.80 -14.27
CA SER A 187 7.80 10.34 -15.57
C SER A 187 7.10 9.61 -16.75
N PRO A 188 7.18 10.15 -17.98
CA PRO A 188 6.74 9.46 -19.19
C PRO A 188 7.32 8.04 -19.32
N GLU A 189 8.52 7.80 -18.78
CA GLU A 189 9.17 6.50 -18.72
C GLU A 189 8.42 5.50 -17.84
N THR A 190 7.87 5.91 -16.69
CA THR A 190 7.01 5.02 -15.86
C THR A 190 5.74 4.62 -16.62
N SER A 191 5.11 5.57 -17.29
CA SER A 191 3.93 5.27 -18.12
C SER A 191 4.27 4.25 -19.22
N LYS A 192 5.44 4.38 -19.84
CA LYS A 192 5.94 3.42 -20.83
C LYS A 192 6.20 2.06 -20.19
N LEU A 193 6.90 2.03 -19.06
CA LEU A 193 7.23 0.80 -18.32
C LEU A 193 5.98 0.02 -17.92
N MET A 194 4.95 0.71 -17.40
CA MET A 194 3.66 0.10 -17.05
C MET A 194 2.99 -0.56 -18.25
N ARG A 195 3.01 0.10 -19.41
CA ARG A 195 2.44 -0.45 -20.65
C ARG A 195 3.23 -1.65 -21.17
N ASP A 196 4.57 -1.57 -21.12
CA ASP A 196 5.46 -2.65 -21.54
C ASP A 196 5.19 -3.91 -20.68
N GLU A 197 5.23 -3.75 -19.36
CA GLU A 197 5.01 -4.82 -18.37
C GLU A 197 3.63 -5.49 -18.51
N TRP A 198 2.56 -4.70 -18.67
CA TRP A 198 1.21 -5.25 -18.85
C TRP A 198 1.01 -5.91 -20.20
N ALA A 199 1.72 -5.45 -21.25
CA ALA A 199 1.65 -6.07 -22.56
C ALA A 199 2.35 -7.45 -22.55
N GLU A 200 3.49 -7.55 -21.86
CA GLU A 200 4.23 -8.81 -21.71
C GLU A 200 3.50 -9.83 -20.83
N SER A 201 2.75 -9.35 -19.82
CA SER A 201 2.06 -10.21 -18.84
C SER A 201 0.69 -10.73 -19.30
N ILE A 202 0.30 -10.54 -20.56
CA ILE A 202 -1.03 -10.91 -21.12
C ILE A 202 -2.17 -10.44 -20.20
N VAL A 203 -2.07 -9.21 -19.72
CA VAL A 203 -3.13 -8.60 -18.91
C VAL A 203 -4.26 -8.18 -19.83
N THR A 204 -5.52 -8.37 -19.46
CA THR A 204 -6.62 -7.89 -20.31
C THR A 204 -6.83 -6.38 -20.11
N PRO A 205 -7.38 -5.66 -21.08
CA PRO A 205 -7.77 -4.26 -20.85
C PRO A 205 -8.75 -4.07 -19.70
N ASP A 206 -9.62 -5.05 -19.42
CA ASP A 206 -10.50 -5.03 -18.25
C ASP A 206 -9.71 -5.10 -16.94
N ASP A 207 -8.68 -5.95 -16.87
CA ASP A 207 -7.82 -6.03 -15.70
C ASP A 207 -7.06 -4.72 -15.47
N VAL A 208 -6.60 -4.06 -16.53
CA VAL A 208 -5.96 -2.74 -16.43
C VAL A 208 -6.95 -1.68 -15.96
N PHE A 209 -8.19 -1.69 -16.49
CA PHE A 209 -9.26 -0.79 -16.04
C PHE A 209 -9.51 -0.92 -14.54
N LEU A 210 -9.60 -2.17 -14.05
CA LEU A 210 -9.77 -2.49 -12.64
C LEU A 210 -8.54 -2.13 -11.80
N ALA A 211 -7.34 -2.41 -12.30
CA ALA A 211 -6.08 -2.10 -11.62
C ALA A 211 -5.88 -0.59 -11.44
N LEU A 212 -6.32 0.21 -12.41
CA LEU A 212 -6.32 1.66 -12.32
C LEU A 212 -7.51 2.22 -11.52
N GLY A 213 -8.50 1.38 -11.23
CA GLY A 213 -9.73 1.75 -10.54
C GLY A 213 -10.49 2.87 -11.26
N ILE A 214 -10.48 2.85 -12.60
CA ILE A 214 -11.07 3.91 -13.42
C ILE A 214 -12.56 4.03 -13.14
N LYS A 215 -13.03 5.27 -13.03
CA LYS A 215 -14.44 5.64 -12.96
C LYS A 215 -14.80 6.62 -14.07
N VAL A 216 -16.08 6.80 -14.33
CA VAL A 216 -16.58 7.73 -15.35
C VAL A 216 -16.14 9.17 -15.06
N GLU A 217 -16.12 9.56 -13.78
CA GLU A 217 -15.70 10.91 -13.37
C GLU A 217 -14.22 11.17 -13.68
N ASP A 218 -13.39 10.12 -13.80
CA ASP A 218 -11.97 10.23 -14.12
C ASP A 218 -11.74 10.79 -15.53
N LEU A 219 -12.74 10.79 -16.42
CA LEU A 219 -12.65 11.49 -17.71
C LEU A 219 -12.35 12.98 -17.55
N VAL A 220 -12.81 13.59 -16.45
CA VAL A 220 -12.59 15.02 -16.17
C VAL A 220 -11.63 15.22 -15.02
N ASP A 221 -11.79 14.47 -13.93
CA ASP A 221 -11.03 14.71 -12.71
C ASP A 221 -9.59 14.21 -12.84
N HIS A 222 -9.40 13.09 -13.56
CA HIS A 222 -8.14 12.37 -13.66
C HIS A 222 -7.89 11.79 -15.07
N PRO A 223 -7.91 12.64 -16.13
CA PRO A 223 -7.90 12.19 -17.52
C PRO A 223 -6.65 11.37 -17.87
N ALA A 224 -5.52 11.64 -17.19
CA ALA A 224 -4.29 10.88 -17.34
C ALA A 224 -4.46 9.37 -17.07
N VAL A 225 -5.37 8.97 -16.17
CA VAL A 225 -5.59 7.55 -15.86
C VAL A 225 -6.35 6.86 -17.00
N VAL A 226 -7.42 7.51 -17.50
CA VAL A 226 -8.20 7.00 -18.64
C VAL A 226 -7.35 6.94 -19.91
N TYR A 227 -6.52 7.95 -20.12
CA TYR A 227 -5.55 8.01 -21.21
C TYR A 227 -4.62 6.79 -21.25
N GLN A 228 -4.05 6.43 -20.11
CA GLN A 228 -3.12 5.30 -20.04
C GLN A 228 -3.80 3.98 -20.35
N TRP A 229 -5.06 3.84 -19.94
CA TRP A 229 -5.87 2.68 -20.30
C TRP A 229 -6.18 2.63 -21.81
N LEU A 230 -6.54 3.74 -22.44
CA LEU A 230 -6.77 3.79 -23.90
C LEU A 230 -5.50 3.49 -24.69
N ARG A 231 -4.35 4.05 -24.28
CA ARG A 231 -3.03 3.72 -24.86
C ARG A 231 -2.72 2.23 -24.73
N TYR A 232 -3.03 1.66 -23.57
CA TYR A 232 -2.85 0.23 -23.35
C TYR A 232 -3.70 -0.60 -24.31
N ILE A 233 -4.98 -0.25 -24.49
CA ILE A 233 -5.87 -0.92 -25.45
C ILE A 233 -5.32 -0.83 -26.87
N ALA A 234 -4.89 0.34 -27.33
CA ALA A 234 -4.34 0.53 -28.67
C ALA A 234 -3.15 -0.41 -28.93
N ARG A 235 -2.22 -0.46 -27.97
CA ARG A 235 -1.06 -1.34 -28.04
C ARG A 235 -1.44 -2.82 -27.94
N HIS A 236 -2.36 -3.18 -27.06
CA HIS A 236 -2.83 -4.55 -26.89
C HIS A 236 -3.45 -5.06 -28.19
N ARG A 237 -4.35 -4.29 -28.83
CA ARG A 237 -4.93 -4.61 -30.14
C ARG A 237 -3.85 -4.79 -31.21
N ALA A 238 -2.86 -3.90 -31.27
CA ALA A 238 -1.76 -4.00 -32.22
C ALA A 238 -0.93 -5.28 -32.01
N HIS A 239 -0.67 -5.66 -30.76
CA HIS A 239 0.03 -6.88 -30.40
C HIS A 239 -0.77 -8.14 -30.79
N LEU A 240 -2.07 -8.19 -30.47
CA LEU A 240 -2.93 -9.31 -30.88
C LEU A 240 -3.01 -9.44 -32.40
N LYS A 241 -3.09 -8.33 -33.14
CA LYS A 241 -3.06 -8.33 -34.60
C LYS A 241 -1.73 -8.88 -35.15
N PHE A 242 -0.61 -8.52 -34.53
CA PHE A 242 0.70 -9.10 -34.88
C PHE A 242 0.71 -10.62 -34.69
N LEU A 243 0.17 -11.12 -33.57
CA LEU A 243 0.08 -12.56 -33.31
C LEU A 243 -0.87 -13.27 -34.27
N LEU A 244 -2.02 -12.68 -34.60
CA LEU A 244 -2.94 -13.22 -35.62
C LEU A 244 -2.25 -13.34 -36.98
N ASN A 245 -1.51 -12.31 -37.40
CA ASN A 245 -0.73 -12.32 -38.64
C ASN A 245 0.40 -13.36 -38.62
N ALA A 246 0.94 -13.67 -37.43
CA ALA A 246 1.94 -14.72 -37.24
C ALA A 246 1.35 -16.15 -37.20
N GLY A 247 0.03 -16.29 -37.37
CA GLY A 247 -0.64 -17.59 -37.51
C GLY A 247 -1.23 -18.17 -36.22
N TYR A 248 -1.28 -17.39 -35.13
CA TYR A 248 -1.92 -17.84 -33.87
C TYR A 248 -3.46 -17.72 -33.98
N GLN A 249 -4.16 -18.85 -34.12
CA GLN A 249 -5.57 -18.88 -34.53
C GLN A 249 -6.64 -18.72 -33.43
N ASN A 250 -6.27 -18.51 -32.15
CA ASN A 250 -7.24 -18.46 -31.04
C ASN A 250 -7.35 -17.09 -30.34
N ILE A 251 -6.85 -16.02 -30.94
CA ILE A 251 -6.68 -14.72 -30.27
C ILE A 251 -7.80 -13.72 -30.63
N SER A 252 -8.62 -14.00 -31.65
CA SER A 252 -9.62 -13.03 -32.15
C SER A 252 -10.67 -12.62 -31.13
N ASN A 253 -11.00 -13.50 -30.18
CA ASN A 253 -12.00 -13.24 -29.14
C ASN A 253 -11.47 -12.36 -27.99
N GLU A 254 -10.18 -12.08 -27.98
CA GLU A 254 -9.50 -11.24 -26.97
C GLU A 254 -9.35 -9.78 -27.43
N VAL A 255 -9.76 -9.46 -28.66
CA VAL A 255 -9.69 -8.09 -29.19
C VAL A 255 -10.78 -7.24 -28.54
N TYR A 256 -10.36 -6.37 -27.64
CA TYR A 256 -11.24 -5.43 -26.94
C TYR A 256 -11.90 -4.46 -27.94
N THR A 257 -13.23 -4.42 -28.06
CA THR A 257 -13.93 -3.64 -29.09
C THR A 257 -14.23 -2.21 -28.65
N THR A 258 -14.58 -1.36 -29.63
CA THR A 258 -14.95 0.04 -29.36
C THR A 258 -16.26 0.15 -28.56
N GLU A 259 -17.19 -0.78 -28.78
CA GLU A 259 -18.43 -0.89 -28.02
C GLU A 259 -18.14 -1.25 -26.56
N GLN A 260 -17.15 -2.10 -26.28
CA GLN A 260 -16.74 -2.42 -24.91
C GLN A 260 -16.13 -1.20 -24.21
N ILE A 261 -15.33 -0.40 -24.91
CA ILE A 261 -14.78 0.86 -24.37
C ILE A 261 -15.92 1.82 -24.01
N LYS A 262 -16.88 2.01 -24.93
CA LYS A 262 -18.05 2.86 -24.71
C LYS A 262 -18.89 2.39 -23.53
N ALA A 263 -19.12 1.09 -23.42
CA ALA A 263 -19.90 0.50 -22.32
C ALA A 263 -19.23 0.73 -20.95
N LYS A 264 -17.89 0.68 -20.86
CA LYS A 264 -17.17 0.98 -19.59
C LYS A 264 -17.25 2.44 -19.17
N LEU A 265 -17.40 3.33 -20.15
CA LEU A 265 -17.50 4.77 -19.94
C LEU A 265 -18.95 5.26 -20.09
N GLU A 266 -19.92 4.34 -20.04
CA GLU A 266 -21.34 4.64 -20.10
C GLU A 266 -21.74 5.49 -18.88
N GLY A 267 -22.44 6.60 -19.15
CA GLY A 267 -22.77 7.62 -18.13
C GLY A 267 -21.91 8.89 -18.22
N ALA A 268 -20.84 8.89 -19.03
CA ALA A 268 -20.15 10.12 -19.38
C ALA A 268 -21.04 11.02 -20.24
N SER A 269 -21.24 12.27 -19.82
CA SER A 269 -21.89 13.28 -20.67
C SER A 269 -21.02 13.63 -21.88
N GLU A 270 -21.66 14.09 -22.94
CA GLU A 270 -20.97 14.53 -24.17
C GLU A 270 -19.91 15.61 -23.86
N ASP A 271 -20.20 16.52 -22.93
CA ASP A 271 -19.26 17.55 -22.48
C ASP A 271 -18.03 16.98 -21.77
N GLN A 272 -18.20 15.93 -20.95
CA GLN A 272 -17.07 15.25 -20.30
C GLN A 272 -16.18 14.56 -21.33
N ILE A 273 -16.78 13.90 -22.31
CA ILE A 273 -16.06 13.25 -23.42
C ILE A 273 -15.29 14.28 -24.24
N ARG A 274 -15.93 15.39 -24.63
CA ARG A 274 -15.29 16.46 -25.39
C ARG A 274 -14.10 17.06 -24.65
N LYS A 275 -14.27 17.42 -23.37
CA LYS A 275 -13.17 17.93 -22.53
C LYS A 275 -12.01 16.96 -22.41
N PHE A 276 -12.32 15.68 -22.22
CA PHE A 276 -11.32 14.62 -22.16
C PHE A 276 -10.55 14.52 -23.48
N VAL A 277 -11.25 14.50 -24.62
CA VAL A 277 -10.65 14.40 -25.95
C VAL A 277 -9.80 15.63 -26.24
N ASP A 278 -10.28 16.84 -25.96
CA ASP A 278 -9.51 18.07 -26.17
C ASP A 278 -8.20 18.07 -25.36
N GLU A 279 -8.21 17.53 -24.14
CA GLU A 279 -7.01 17.40 -23.33
C GLU A 279 -6.09 16.28 -23.85
N ALA A 280 -6.66 15.16 -24.27
CA ALA A 280 -5.94 14.02 -24.80
C ALA A 280 -5.22 14.36 -26.12
N LEU A 281 -5.87 15.13 -27.00
CA LEU A 281 -5.28 15.58 -28.26
C LEU A 281 -4.06 16.48 -28.07
N LYS A 282 -3.86 17.12 -26.90
CA LYS A 282 -2.64 17.90 -26.60
C LYS A 282 -1.40 17.04 -26.37
N GLN A 283 -1.56 15.73 -26.17
CA GLN A 283 -0.46 14.84 -25.82
C GLN A 283 0.40 14.39 -27.02
N GLU A 284 0.10 14.88 -28.24
CA GLU A 284 0.83 14.57 -29.48
C GLU A 284 1.09 13.07 -29.70
N ASP A 285 0.12 12.23 -29.33
CA ASP A 285 0.24 10.78 -29.46
C ASP A 285 -0.70 10.24 -30.54
N LYS A 286 -0.09 9.74 -31.62
CA LYS A 286 -0.81 9.20 -32.76
C LYS A 286 -1.66 7.96 -32.42
N ASP A 287 -1.15 7.06 -31.59
CA ASP A 287 -1.88 5.83 -31.22
C ASP A 287 -3.13 6.17 -30.40
N LEU A 288 -3.03 7.21 -29.58
CA LEU A 288 -4.17 7.76 -28.87
C LEU A 288 -5.13 8.46 -29.83
N ASP A 289 -4.64 9.30 -30.73
CA ASP A 289 -5.48 10.04 -31.69
C ASP A 289 -6.31 9.07 -32.55
N ASP A 290 -5.69 7.99 -33.05
CA ASP A 290 -6.38 6.94 -33.80
C ASP A 290 -7.47 6.26 -32.94
N MET A 291 -7.19 6.00 -31.66
CA MET A 291 -8.16 5.42 -30.73
C MET A 291 -9.31 6.38 -30.43
N LEU A 292 -9.05 7.67 -30.21
CA LEU A 292 -10.08 8.68 -29.95
C LEU A 292 -11.01 8.84 -31.15
N LYS A 293 -10.44 8.82 -32.36
CA LYS A 293 -11.18 8.85 -33.62
C LYS A 293 -12.05 7.60 -33.78
N GLU A 294 -11.51 6.41 -33.52
CA GLU A 294 -12.27 5.16 -33.61
C GLU A 294 -13.42 5.13 -32.59
N VAL A 295 -13.14 5.48 -31.34
CA VAL A 295 -14.11 5.36 -30.25
C VAL A 295 -15.17 6.44 -30.34
N TRP A 296 -14.80 7.70 -30.47
CA TRP A 296 -15.75 8.82 -30.38
C TRP A 296 -16.02 9.54 -31.70
N GLY A 297 -15.38 9.14 -32.80
CA GLY A 297 -15.54 9.80 -34.10
C GLY A 297 -14.97 11.22 -34.13
N ILE A 298 -14.11 11.59 -33.16
CA ILE A 298 -13.56 12.93 -33.04
C ILE A 298 -12.20 12.97 -33.73
N GLU A 299 -12.09 13.80 -34.77
CA GLU A 299 -10.83 14.09 -35.45
C GLU A 299 -10.18 15.34 -34.85
N ARG A 300 -8.84 15.41 -34.93
CA ARG A 300 -8.10 16.60 -34.50
C ARG A 300 -8.56 17.81 -35.35
N PRO A 301 -8.94 18.94 -34.74
CA PRO A 301 -9.23 20.14 -35.50
C PRO A 301 -7.94 20.59 -36.22
N GLY A 302 -7.91 20.47 -37.54
CA GLY A 302 -6.77 20.82 -38.39
C GLY A 302 -6.15 19.67 -39.19
N THR A 303 -6.47 18.40 -38.90
CA THR A 303 -6.18 17.30 -39.83
C THR A 303 -7.24 17.25 -40.92
N VAL A 304 -7.25 18.25 -41.81
CA VAL A 304 -7.93 18.11 -43.09
C VAL A 304 -7.18 17.00 -43.82
N THR A 305 -7.84 15.86 -44.02
CA THR A 305 -7.43 14.94 -45.07
C THR A 305 -7.51 15.72 -46.37
N GLU A 306 -6.36 16.19 -46.87
CA GLU A 306 -6.19 16.50 -48.29
C GLU A 306 -6.50 15.23 -49.08
N THR A 307 -7.78 14.93 -49.23
CA THR A 307 -8.25 14.10 -50.32
C THR A 307 -8.10 14.99 -51.53
N ALA A 308 -6.93 14.87 -52.17
CA ALA A 308 -6.68 15.36 -53.49
C ALA A 308 -7.84 14.92 -54.40
N VAL A 309 -8.74 15.86 -54.67
CA VAL A 309 -9.64 15.77 -55.81
C VAL A 309 -8.75 15.96 -57.02
N ALA A 310 -8.24 14.84 -57.54
CA ALA A 310 -7.66 14.79 -58.87
C ALA A 310 -8.82 14.89 -59.88
N THR A 311 -9.09 16.11 -60.32
CA THR A 311 -9.78 16.40 -61.60
C THR A 311 -8.77 16.46 -62.72
#